data_AF-A0A430JQ68-F1
#
_entry.id   AF-A0A430JQ68-F1
#
_cell.length_a   1.000
_cell.length_b   1.000
_cell.length_c   1.000
_cell.angle_alpha   90.00
_cell.angle_beta   90.00
_cell.angle_gamma   90.00
#
_symmetry.space_group_name_H-M   'P 1'
#
loop_
_entity.id
_entity.type
_entity.pdbx_description
1 polymer ?
#
loop_
_entity_poly.entity_id
_entity_poly.type
_entity_poly.pdbx_seq_one_letter_code
_entity_poly.pdbx_strand_id
1 'polypeptide(L)'
;MDEDRPLFPLVRRGYDRAQVDERVHSLEKALDDTRSQVASLDSRVLRLSGELAEARKQLRENDRPTYGGLGSRVERLLHATEQQAMDVMARANSDAESTISRAQSRANDLTAAAESEAQDTLARAHANADQLRASSRKEANALTANAQRTAEELVASAEREANRVRTTANAEVAALRSQATHDVEQQRARADDELTALRAEAEEEVATLRAQAEREANRIRTEANEEVASLRASVNREVTSLRKRSADERAAAETEARSAAEHMVRTAEARADEAERRLAEATERAEELTSSSETEAAKIVNAARQEAEEMLSTARAEAERIRQEAAEDAVETTTSAEEQVALLQEQREVLSSYIEDMRALLASDSSASIAVSTIVANAAANAAEDADGAFTAPAADSAAELEEDTETTDDSAATSGEEAV
;
A
#
# COMPACT_ATOMS: atom_id res chain seq x y z
N MET A 1 -128.55 57.97 -165.19
CA MET A 1 -129.26 56.89 -165.90
C MET A 1 -129.97 56.16 -164.79
N ASP A 2 -131.12 56.68 -164.41
CA ASP A 2 -131.85 56.23 -163.23
C ASP A 2 -133.26 55.85 -163.67
N GLU A 3 -133.66 54.68 -163.20
CA GLU A 3 -135.03 54.19 -163.07
C GLU A 3 -135.99 54.38 -164.27
N ASP A 4 -136.11 53.32 -165.07
CA ASP A 4 -137.41 52.91 -165.61
C ASP A 4 -138.09 51.97 -164.58
N ARG A 5 -138.32 52.52 -163.38
CA ARG A 5 -139.11 51.92 -162.31
C ARG A 5 -140.30 52.83 -162.02
N PRO A 6 -141.52 52.30 -161.83
CA PRO A 6 -142.69 53.12 -161.56
C PRO A 6 -142.58 53.76 -160.17
N LEU A 7 -142.20 55.05 -160.12
CA LEU A 7 -141.99 55.80 -158.87
C LEU A 7 -143.24 55.92 -157.98
N PHE A 8 -144.43 55.70 -158.51
CA PHE A 8 -145.70 55.80 -157.77
C PHE A 8 -146.65 54.66 -158.17
N PRO A 9 -147.27 53.94 -157.21
CA PRO A 9 -148.28 52.93 -157.50
C PRO A 9 -149.60 53.57 -157.96
N LEU A 10 -150.27 52.92 -158.92
CA LEU A 10 -151.56 53.39 -159.44
C LEU A 10 -152.73 52.73 -158.69
N VAL A 11 -153.57 53.56 -158.08
CA VAL A 11 -154.92 53.20 -157.63
C VAL A 11 -155.90 53.45 -158.80
N ARG A 12 -157.12 52.90 -158.76
CA ARG A 12 -158.12 53.08 -159.84
C ARG A 12 -158.40 54.56 -160.13
N ARG A 13 -157.77 55.07 -161.21
CA ARG A 13 -157.79 56.47 -161.71
C ARG A 13 -157.02 57.50 -160.88
N GLY A 14 -155.91 57.13 -160.23
CA GLY A 14 -154.98 58.10 -159.63
C GLY A 14 -153.68 57.51 -159.08
N TYR A 15 -152.66 58.36 -158.90
CA TYR A 15 -151.49 58.07 -158.08
C TYR A 15 -151.82 58.27 -156.59
N ASP A 16 -151.13 57.57 -155.70
CA ASP A 16 -151.23 57.86 -154.25
C ASP A 16 -150.57 59.20 -153.91
N ARG A 17 -151.39 60.15 -153.45
CA ARG A 17 -150.96 61.49 -153.07
C ARG A 17 -149.97 61.48 -151.90
N ALA A 18 -150.10 60.55 -150.96
CA ALA A 18 -149.24 60.53 -149.77
C ALA A 18 -147.76 60.29 -150.12
N GLN A 19 -147.50 59.38 -151.06
CA GLN A 19 -146.13 59.10 -151.54
C GLN A 19 -145.57 60.21 -152.43
N VAL A 20 -146.42 60.93 -153.16
CA VAL A 20 -146.01 62.13 -153.91
C VAL A 20 -145.61 63.24 -152.94
N ASP A 21 -146.42 63.53 -151.92
CA ASP A 21 -146.13 64.55 -150.92
C ASP A 21 -144.85 64.22 -150.13
N GLU A 22 -144.62 62.94 -149.74
CA GLU A 22 -143.36 62.49 -149.12
C GLU A 22 -142.15 62.66 -150.04
N ARG A 23 -142.26 62.29 -151.33
CA ARG A 23 -141.13 62.40 -152.28
C ARG A 23 -140.83 63.85 -152.61
N VAL A 24 -141.83 64.72 -152.74
CA VAL A 24 -141.65 66.18 -152.87
C VAL A 24 -140.88 66.71 -151.65
N HIS A 25 -141.31 66.38 -150.44
CA HIS A 25 -140.64 66.86 -149.23
C HIS A 25 -139.17 66.36 -149.11
N SER A 26 -138.89 65.14 -149.59
CA SER A 26 -137.50 64.64 -149.67
C SER A 26 -136.62 65.43 -150.66
N LEU A 27 -137.21 65.98 -151.73
CA LEU A 27 -136.51 66.80 -152.72
C LEU A 27 -136.36 68.25 -152.26
N GLU A 28 -137.37 68.81 -151.60
CA GLU A 28 -137.27 70.12 -150.91
C GLU A 28 -136.12 70.12 -149.91
N LYS A 29 -136.02 69.09 -149.06
CA LYS A 29 -134.94 68.96 -148.09
C LYS A 29 -133.56 68.89 -148.74
N ALA A 30 -133.41 68.10 -149.81
CA ALA A 30 -132.15 68.04 -150.56
C ALA A 30 -131.78 69.38 -151.24
N LEU A 31 -132.77 70.17 -151.64
CA LEU A 31 -132.58 71.50 -152.20
C LEU A 31 -132.05 72.50 -151.15
N ASP A 32 -132.58 72.45 -149.92
CA ASP A 32 -132.10 73.31 -148.83
C ASP A 32 -130.76 72.85 -148.25
N ASP A 33 -130.50 71.54 -148.17
CA ASP A 33 -129.18 71.00 -147.83
C ASP A 33 -128.11 71.52 -148.83
N THR A 34 -128.38 71.48 -150.15
CA THR A 34 -127.44 71.99 -151.16
C THR A 34 -127.29 73.51 -151.13
N ARG A 35 -128.36 74.28 -150.87
CA ARG A 35 -128.28 75.74 -150.63
C ARG A 35 -127.37 76.08 -149.44
N SER A 36 -127.44 75.31 -148.35
CA SER A 36 -126.58 75.51 -147.18
C SER A 36 -125.09 75.31 -147.50
N GLN A 37 -124.77 74.36 -148.38
CA GLN A 37 -123.39 74.11 -148.82
C GLN A 37 -122.84 75.24 -149.69
N VAL A 38 -123.66 75.85 -150.56
CA VAL A 38 -123.25 77.01 -151.37
C VAL A 38 -122.90 78.21 -150.46
N ALA A 39 -123.78 78.54 -149.51
CA ALA A 39 -123.53 79.63 -148.55
C ALA A 39 -122.26 79.39 -147.69
N SER A 40 -122.01 78.13 -147.31
CA SER A 40 -120.77 77.73 -146.63
C SER A 40 -119.52 78.01 -147.49
N LEU A 41 -119.55 77.69 -148.78
CA LEU A 41 -118.44 77.94 -149.70
C LEU A 41 -118.17 79.43 -149.94
N ASP A 42 -119.20 80.25 -150.15
CA ASP A 42 -119.04 81.71 -150.32
C ASP A 42 -118.38 82.37 -149.10
N SER A 43 -118.76 81.96 -147.88
CA SER A 43 -118.16 82.45 -146.64
C SER A 43 -116.64 82.15 -146.55
N ARG A 44 -116.20 81.07 -147.18
CA ARG A 44 -114.81 80.61 -147.22
C ARG A 44 -114.01 81.30 -148.33
N VAL A 45 -114.63 81.61 -149.48
CA VAL A 45 -114.04 82.45 -150.53
C VAL A 45 -113.78 83.87 -150.01
N LEU A 46 -114.76 84.47 -149.31
CA LEU A 46 -114.60 85.78 -148.68
C LEU A 46 -113.41 85.83 -147.71
N ARG A 47 -113.26 84.82 -146.84
CA ARG A 47 -112.14 84.74 -145.88
C ARG A 47 -110.77 84.71 -146.58
N LEU A 48 -110.61 83.83 -147.56
CA LEU A 48 -109.36 83.72 -148.35
C LEU A 48 -109.05 85.01 -149.12
N SER A 49 -110.08 85.74 -149.58
CA SER A 49 -109.87 87.04 -150.24
C SER A 49 -109.34 88.13 -149.31
N GLY A 50 -109.72 88.09 -148.02
CA GLY A 50 -109.19 88.97 -146.97
C GLY A 50 -107.74 88.67 -146.62
N GLU A 51 -107.42 87.39 -146.38
CA GLU A 51 -106.05 86.93 -146.13
C GLU A 51 -105.08 87.34 -147.26
N LEU A 52 -105.53 87.23 -148.52
CA LEU A 52 -104.76 87.60 -149.70
C LEU A 52 -104.61 89.14 -149.87
N ALA A 53 -105.53 89.93 -149.33
CA ALA A 53 -105.40 91.38 -149.26
C ALA A 53 -104.40 91.83 -148.17
N GLU A 54 -104.40 91.17 -147.01
CA GLU A 54 -103.46 91.43 -145.91
C GLU A 54 -102.01 91.14 -146.33
N ALA A 55 -101.76 89.99 -146.97
CA ALA A 55 -100.44 89.64 -147.53
C ALA A 55 -99.95 90.68 -148.57
N ARG A 56 -100.86 91.21 -149.40
CA ARG A 56 -100.58 92.28 -150.37
C ARG A 56 -100.36 93.66 -149.75
N LYS A 57 -100.63 93.84 -148.45
CA LYS A 57 -100.24 95.04 -147.70
C LYS A 57 -98.81 94.91 -147.19
N GLN A 58 -98.49 93.80 -146.51
CA GLN A 58 -97.15 93.51 -145.98
C GLN A 58 -96.05 93.61 -147.06
N LEU A 59 -96.33 93.13 -148.29
CA LEU A 59 -95.37 93.22 -149.40
C LEU A 59 -95.06 94.69 -149.79
N ARG A 60 -96.08 95.58 -149.77
CA ARG A 60 -95.92 97.00 -150.13
C ARG A 60 -95.17 97.82 -149.08
N GLU A 61 -95.09 97.34 -147.84
CA GLU A 61 -94.29 97.97 -146.78
C GLU A 61 -92.79 97.66 -146.94
N ASN A 62 -92.44 96.64 -147.74
CA ASN A 62 -91.05 96.23 -148.00
C ASN A 62 -90.39 97.03 -149.15
N ASP A 63 -91.17 97.42 -150.18
CA ASP A 63 -90.65 97.99 -151.44
C ASP A 63 -90.28 99.49 -151.39
N ARG A 64 -90.44 100.20 -150.25
CA ARG A 64 -90.16 101.65 -150.14
C ARG A 64 -89.38 102.04 -148.87
N PRO A 65 -88.06 101.76 -148.80
CA PRO A 65 -87.22 102.19 -147.69
C PRO A 65 -86.99 103.71 -147.67
N THR A 66 -87.11 104.33 -146.49
CA THR A 66 -86.73 105.73 -146.23
C THR A 66 -85.81 105.83 -145.01
N TYR A 67 -84.95 106.84 -144.98
CA TYR A 67 -83.77 106.90 -144.10
C TYR A 67 -84.07 106.89 -142.58
N GLY A 68 -85.28 107.25 -142.14
CA GLY A 68 -85.70 107.10 -140.74
C GLY A 68 -85.68 105.64 -140.24
N GLY A 69 -85.82 104.67 -141.15
CA GLY A 69 -85.76 103.24 -140.82
C GLY A 69 -84.35 102.74 -140.46
N LEU A 70 -83.29 103.50 -140.72
CA LEU A 70 -81.92 103.13 -140.34
C LEU A 70 -81.65 103.39 -138.86
N GLY A 71 -82.12 104.53 -138.32
CA GLY A 71 -82.01 104.84 -136.89
C GLY A 71 -82.64 103.75 -136.03
N SER A 72 -83.92 103.44 -136.27
CA SER A 72 -84.63 102.38 -135.55
C SER A 72 -84.09 100.97 -135.83
N ARG A 73 -83.29 100.74 -136.87
CA ARG A 73 -82.62 99.45 -137.12
C ARG A 73 -81.27 99.35 -136.41
N VAL A 74 -80.52 100.46 -136.28
CA VAL A 74 -79.32 100.52 -135.45
C VAL A 74 -79.67 100.47 -133.97
N GLU A 75 -80.75 101.16 -133.55
CA GLU A 75 -81.31 101.08 -132.19
C GLU A 75 -81.75 99.65 -131.85
N ARG A 76 -82.53 98.99 -132.73
CA ARG A 76 -82.87 97.56 -132.56
C ARG A 76 -81.66 96.64 -132.59
N LEU A 77 -80.61 96.95 -133.37
CA LEU A 77 -79.39 96.14 -133.38
C LEU A 77 -78.60 96.32 -132.09
N LEU A 78 -78.39 97.56 -131.63
CA LEU A 78 -77.72 97.86 -130.37
C LEU A 78 -78.46 97.22 -129.19
N HIS A 79 -79.78 97.40 -129.10
CA HIS A 79 -80.60 96.79 -128.05
C HIS A 79 -80.62 95.25 -128.15
N ALA A 80 -80.62 94.67 -129.36
CA ALA A 80 -80.46 93.22 -129.52
C ALA A 80 -79.06 92.73 -129.11
N THR A 81 -77.99 93.48 -129.38
CA THR A 81 -76.63 93.13 -128.93
C THR A 81 -76.43 93.36 -127.42
N GLU A 82 -77.11 94.35 -126.84
CA GLU A 82 -77.17 94.59 -125.40
C GLU A 82 -77.93 93.46 -124.71
N GLN A 83 -79.11 93.10 -125.21
CA GLN A 83 -79.87 91.95 -124.74
C GLN A 83 -79.08 90.65 -124.91
N GLN A 84 -78.39 90.45 -126.04
CA GLN A 84 -77.50 89.30 -126.25
C GLN A 84 -76.30 89.30 -125.30
N ALA A 85 -75.74 90.47 -124.96
CA ALA A 85 -74.67 90.59 -123.97
C ALA A 85 -75.18 90.33 -122.54
N MET A 86 -76.37 90.79 -122.19
CA MET A 86 -77.04 90.47 -120.93
C MET A 86 -77.36 88.98 -120.83
N ASP A 87 -77.86 88.36 -121.91
CA ASP A 87 -78.09 86.92 -122.02
C ASP A 87 -76.79 86.11 -121.84
N VAL A 88 -75.70 86.53 -122.49
CA VAL A 88 -74.39 85.89 -122.37
C VAL A 88 -73.81 86.06 -120.97
N MET A 89 -73.94 87.23 -120.35
CA MET A 89 -73.53 87.47 -118.95
C MET A 89 -74.38 86.67 -117.96
N ALA A 90 -75.70 86.58 -118.17
CA ALA A 90 -76.60 85.78 -117.33
C ALA A 90 -76.28 84.29 -117.42
N ARG A 91 -75.99 83.78 -118.64
CA ARG A 91 -75.52 82.40 -118.85
C ARG A 91 -74.14 82.18 -118.21
N ALA A 92 -73.18 83.08 -118.43
CA ALA A 92 -71.84 82.97 -117.85
C ALA A 92 -71.86 83.01 -116.31
N ASN A 93 -72.72 83.84 -115.71
CA ASN A 93 -72.92 83.87 -114.26
C ASN A 93 -73.57 82.57 -113.76
N SER A 94 -74.62 82.08 -114.42
CA SER A 94 -75.26 80.79 -114.11
C SER A 94 -74.31 79.59 -114.23
N ASP A 95 -73.46 79.58 -115.28
CA ASP A 95 -72.42 78.56 -115.48
C ASP A 95 -71.30 78.67 -114.44
N ALA A 96 -70.94 79.90 -114.02
CA ALA A 96 -69.99 80.14 -112.94
C ALA A 96 -70.54 79.68 -111.58
N GLU A 97 -71.78 80.04 -111.24
CA GLU A 97 -72.48 79.59 -110.02
C GLU A 97 -72.63 78.06 -109.99
N SER A 98 -73.05 77.45 -111.11
CA SER A 98 -73.07 76.00 -111.31
C SER A 98 -71.70 75.36 -111.14
N THR A 99 -70.62 76.01 -111.57
CA THR A 99 -69.25 75.51 -111.43
C THR A 99 -68.73 75.66 -110.01
N ILE A 100 -69.00 76.78 -109.34
CA ILE A 100 -68.66 77.02 -107.93
C ILE A 100 -69.41 76.03 -107.04
N SER A 101 -70.72 75.86 -107.23
CA SER A 101 -71.54 74.90 -106.49
C SER A 101 -71.04 73.45 -106.65
N ARG A 102 -70.74 73.02 -107.88
CA ARG A 102 -70.14 71.70 -108.15
C ARG A 102 -68.73 71.56 -107.55
N ALA A 103 -67.93 72.62 -107.52
CA ALA A 103 -66.61 72.60 -106.90
C ALA A 103 -66.70 72.52 -105.37
N GLN A 104 -67.62 73.26 -104.76
CA GLN A 104 -67.91 73.24 -103.33
C GLN A 104 -68.45 71.88 -102.88
N SER A 105 -69.40 71.27 -103.61
CA SER A 105 -69.84 69.89 -103.36
C SER A 105 -68.65 68.95 -103.38
N ARG A 106 -67.88 68.91 -104.47
CA ARG A 106 -66.71 68.02 -104.61
C ARG A 106 -65.65 68.23 -103.53
N ALA A 107 -65.46 69.47 -103.05
CA ALA A 107 -64.54 69.75 -101.95
C ALA A 107 -65.06 69.20 -100.62
N ASN A 108 -66.36 69.35 -100.34
CA ASN A 108 -67.02 68.79 -99.16
C ASN A 108 -67.02 67.24 -99.22
N ASP A 109 -67.35 66.67 -100.37
CA ASP A 109 -67.36 65.22 -100.63
C ASP A 109 -65.95 64.62 -100.42
N LEU A 110 -64.90 65.29 -100.93
CA LEU A 110 -63.51 64.89 -100.74
C LEU A 110 -63.05 65.04 -99.29
N THR A 111 -63.44 66.12 -98.61
CA THR A 111 -63.12 66.34 -97.19
C THR A 111 -63.77 65.28 -96.31
N ALA A 112 -65.06 65.00 -96.51
CA ALA A 112 -65.78 63.95 -95.78
C ALA A 112 -65.19 62.55 -96.04
N ALA A 113 -64.78 62.24 -97.28
CA ALA A 113 -64.10 60.99 -97.59
C ALA A 113 -62.73 60.89 -96.89
N ALA A 114 -61.93 61.95 -96.91
CA ALA A 114 -60.62 62.00 -96.25
C ALA A 114 -60.73 61.96 -94.72
N GLU A 115 -61.74 62.60 -94.12
CA GLU A 115 -62.05 62.52 -92.70
C GLU A 115 -62.49 61.11 -92.30
N SER A 116 -63.31 60.43 -93.12
CA SER A 116 -63.69 59.03 -92.91
C SER A 116 -62.47 58.11 -92.98
N GLU A 117 -61.61 58.25 -93.99
CA GLU A 117 -60.39 57.44 -94.12
C GLU A 117 -59.40 57.70 -92.98
N ALA A 118 -59.27 58.95 -92.51
CA ALA A 118 -58.49 59.30 -91.33
C ALA A 118 -59.06 58.65 -90.06
N GLN A 119 -60.39 58.65 -89.87
CA GLN A 119 -61.03 57.97 -88.75
C GLN A 119 -60.86 56.44 -88.82
N ASP A 120 -61.03 55.83 -90.00
CA ASP A 120 -60.85 54.39 -90.21
C ASP A 120 -59.40 53.95 -90.04
N THR A 121 -58.42 54.75 -90.46
CA THR A 121 -56.99 54.46 -90.24
C THR A 121 -56.60 54.61 -88.77
N LEU A 122 -57.08 55.65 -88.08
CA LEU A 122 -56.89 55.80 -86.63
C LEU A 122 -57.55 54.66 -85.85
N ALA A 123 -58.80 54.31 -86.15
CA ALA A 123 -59.52 53.21 -85.49
C ALA A 123 -58.79 51.88 -85.64
N ARG A 124 -58.30 51.56 -86.86
CA ARG A 124 -57.45 50.38 -87.12
C ARG A 124 -56.12 50.45 -86.37
N ALA A 125 -55.47 51.61 -86.32
CA ALA A 125 -54.20 51.79 -85.60
C ALA A 125 -54.37 51.59 -84.08
N HIS A 126 -55.45 52.13 -83.49
CA HIS A 126 -55.79 51.92 -82.08
C HIS A 126 -56.11 50.45 -81.79
N ALA A 127 -56.97 49.80 -82.59
CA ALA A 127 -57.30 48.38 -82.43
C ALA A 127 -56.06 47.47 -82.51
N ASN A 128 -55.16 47.72 -83.48
CA ASN A 128 -53.90 47.00 -83.62
C ASN A 128 -52.96 47.23 -82.40
N ALA A 129 -52.86 48.47 -81.92
CA ALA A 129 -52.04 48.81 -80.76
C ALA A 129 -52.56 48.15 -79.46
N ASP A 130 -53.87 48.09 -79.26
CA ASP A 130 -54.49 47.46 -78.10
C ASP A 130 -54.47 45.92 -78.17
N GLN A 131 -54.60 45.34 -79.37
CA GLN A 131 -54.33 43.92 -79.60
C GLN A 131 -52.87 43.55 -79.25
N LEU A 132 -51.89 44.36 -79.68
CA LEU A 132 -50.48 44.15 -79.38
C LEU A 132 -50.19 44.31 -77.87
N ARG A 133 -50.76 45.31 -77.21
CA ARG A 133 -50.68 45.48 -75.75
C ARG A 133 -51.28 44.27 -75.03
N ALA A 134 -52.40 43.73 -75.51
CA ALA A 134 -53.05 42.56 -74.93
C ALA A 134 -52.22 41.28 -75.11
N SER A 135 -51.63 41.03 -76.28
CA SER A 135 -50.77 39.87 -76.53
C SER A 135 -49.48 39.95 -75.70
N SER A 136 -48.75 41.07 -75.77
CA SER A 136 -47.50 41.23 -75.00
C SER A 136 -47.72 41.21 -73.49
N ARG A 137 -48.87 41.71 -72.98
CA ARG A 137 -49.22 41.56 -71.55
C ARG A 137 -49.54 40.12 -71.19
N LYS A 138 -50.21 39.37 -72.05
CA LYS A 138 -50.48 37.93 -71.85
C LYS A 138 -49.19 37.11 -71.86
N GLU A 139 -48.29 37.40 -72.79
CA GLU A 139 -46.96 36.77 -72.91
C GLU A 139 -46.08 37.08 -71.70
N ALA A 140 -45.99 38.35 -71.27
CA ALA A 140 -45.27 38.74 -70.07
C ALA A 140 -45.82 38.07 -68.80
N ASN A 141 -47.14 38.05 -68.62
CA ASN A 141 -47.77 37.35 -67.49
C ASN A 141 -47.45 35.84 -67.51
N ALA A 142 -47.48 35.20 -68.68
CA ALA A 142 -47.17 33.77 -68.83
C ALA A 142 -45.68 33.48 -68.56
N LEU A 143 -44.77 34.35 -69.01
CA LEU A 143 -43.34 34.25 -68.73
C LEU A 143 -43.06 34.38 -67.22
N THR A 144 -43.64 35.38 -66.55
CA THR A 144 -43.51 35.57 -65.10
C THR A 144 -44.07 34.37 -64.32
N ALA A 145 -45.26 33.88 -64.67
CA ALA A 145 -45.86 32.72 -64.01
C ALA A 145 -45.06 31.42 -64.21
N ASN A 146 -44.42 31.25 -65.37
CA ASN A 146 -43.53 30.12 -65.61
C ASN A 146 -42.21 30.26 -64.86
N ALA A 147 -41.58 31.44 -64.89
CA ALA A 147 -40.34 31.72 -64.16
C ALA A 147 -40.52 31.55 -62.65
N GLN A 148 -41.65 32.02 -62.09
CA GLN A 148 -42.00 31.79 -60.68
C GLN A 148 -42.13 30.30 -60.37
N ARG A 149 -42.88 29.53 -61.17
CA ARG A 149 -43.03 28.08 -60.95
C ARG A 149 -41.70 27.35 -60.99
N THR A 150 -40.84 27.65 -61.96
CA THR A 150 -39.50 27.05 -62.06
C THR A 150 -38.60 27.45 -60.88
N ALA A 151 -38.73 28.66 -60.34
CA ALA A 151 -38.02 29.07 -59.12
C ALA A 151 -38.54 28.32 -57.89
N GLU A 152 -39.86 28.16 -57.74
CA GLU A 152 -40.50 27.38 -56.65
C GLU A 152 -40.10 25.89 -56.72
N GLU A 153 -40.13 25.30 -57.92
CA GLU A 153 -39.67 23.92 -58.17
C GLU A 153 -38.18 23.74 -57.83
N LEU A 154 -37.32 24.69 -58.23
CA LEU A 154 -35.88 24.66 -57.95
C LEU A 154 -35.58 24.81 -56.45
N VAL A 155 -36.23 25.76 -55.76
CA VAL A 155 -36.09 25.95 -54.30
C VAL A 155 -36.55 24.71 -53.57
N ALA A 156 -37.75 24.19 -53.86
CA ALA A 156 -38.26 22.99 -53.22
C ALA A 156 -37.38 21.75 -53.52
N SER A 157 -36.67 21.71 -54.66
CA SER A 157 -35.69 20.65 -54.94
C SER A 157 -34.40 20.81 -54.13
N ALA A 158 -33.88 22.03 -54.04
CA ALA A 158 -32.71 22.35 -53.22
C ALA A 158 -32.97 22.09 -51.73
N GLU A 159 -34.16 22.41 -51.23
CA GLU A 159 -34.59 22.11 -49.85
C GLU A 159 -34.69 20.60 -49.59
N ARG A 160 -35.24 19.81 -50.54
CA ARG A 160 -35.27 18.35 -50.42
C ARG A 160 -33.86 17.76 -50.38
N GLU A 161 -32.95 18.22 -51.24
CA GLU A 161 -31.57 17.70 -51.25
C GLU A 161 -30.77 18.16 -50.02
N ALA A 162 -30.92 19.42 -49.57
CA ALA A 162 -30.30 19.90 -48.34
C ALA A 162 -30.78 19.11 -47.11
N ASN A 163 -32.07 18.77 -47.03
CA ASN A 163 -32.60 17.91 -45.98
C ASN A 163 -32.12 16.46 -46.11
N ARG A 164 -31.97 15.93 -47.33
CA ARG A 164 -31.37 14.60 -47.59
C ARG A 164 -29.92 14.56 -47.09
N VAL A 165 -29.07 15.46 -47.56
CA VAL A 165 -27.65 15.58 -47.16
C VAL A 165 -27.52 15.73 -45.65
N ARG A 166 -28.32 16.61 -45.03
CA ARG A 166 -28.34 16.79 -43.56
C ARG A 166 -28.75 15.52 -42.82
N THR A 167 -29.72 14.76 -43.35
CA THR A 167 -30.18 13.50 -42.73
C THR A 167 -29.11 12.42 -42.84
N THR A 168 -28.48 12.26 -44.00
CA THR A 168 -27.36 11.33 -44.23
C THR A 168 -26.17 11.67 -43.32
N ALA A 169 -25.72 12.94 -43.29
CA ALA A 169 -24.61 13.37 -42.45
C ALA A 169 -24.89 13.17 -40.94
N ASN A 170 -26.12 13.39 -40.49
CA ASN A 170 -26.51 13.09 -39.11
C ASN A 170 -26.46 11.58 -38.80
N ALA A 171 -26.87 10.73 -39.75
CA ALA A 171 -26.82 9.28 -39.59
C ALA A 171 -25.37 8.76 -39.59
N GLU A 172 -24.50 9.28 -40.46
CA GLU A 172 -23.07 8.99 -40.49
C GLU A 172 -22.37 9.41 -39.19
N VAL A 173 -22.65 10.62 -38.69
CA VAL A 173 -22.11 11.10 -37.39
C VAL A 173 -22.63 10.27 -36.22
N ALA A 174 -23.87 9.77 -36.27
CA ALA A 174 -24.40 8.87 -35.25
C ALA A 174 -23.73 7.49 -35.31
N ALA A 175 -23.53 6.92 -36.51
CA ALA A 175 -22.84 5.65 -36.70
C ALA A 175 -21.37 5.71 -36.25
N LEU A 176 -20.63 6.75 -36.68
CA LEU A 176 -19.24 6.98 -36.28
C LEU A 176 -19.09 7.17 -34.76
N ARG A 177 -20.04 7.85 -34.11
CA ARG A 177 -20.06 7.96 -32.63
C ARG A 177 -20.33 6.61 -31.97
N SER A 178 -21.31 5.84 -32.46
CA SER A 178 -21.62 4.52 -31.92
C SER A 178 -20.43 3.56 -32.07
N GLN A 179 -19.73 3.60 -33.20
CA GLN A 179 -18.52 2.83 -33.43
C GLN A 179 -17.39 3.29 -32.50
N ALA A 180 -17.10 4.60 -32.42
CA ALA A 180 -16.04 5.11 -31.55
C ALA A 180 -16.27 4.80 -30.07
N THR A 181 -17.53 4.82 -29.60
CA THR A 181 -17.88 4.35 -28.24
C THR A 181 -17.58 2.85 -28.08
N HIS A 182 -18.01 2.01 -29.02
CA HIS A 182 -17.76 0.57 -28.97
C HIS A 182 -16.26 0.23 -29.02
N ASP A 183 -15.49 0.91 -29.87
CA ASP A 183 -14.05 0.71 -30.00
C ASP A 183 -13.32 1.11 -28.70
N VAL A 184 -13.75 2.18 -28.03
CA VAL A 184 -13.23 2.60 -26.71
C VAL A 184 -13.62 1.63 -25.59
N GLU A 185 -14.86 1.11 -25.60
CA GLU A 185 -15.30 0.08 -24.65
C GLU A 185 -14.53 -1.22 -24.83
N GLN A 186 -14.29 -1.65 -26.07
CA GLN A 186 -13.48 -2.82 -26.41
C GLN A 186 -12.00 -2.64 -26.01
N GLN A 187 -11.42 -1.46 -26.21
CA GLN A 187 -10.06 -1.15 -25.77
C GLN A 187 -9.94 -1.15 -24.24
N ARG A 188 -10.94 -0.64 -23.52
CA ARG A 188 -10.99 -0.69 -22.05
C ARG A 188 -11.07 -2.12 -21.54
N ALA A 189 -11.98 -2.93 -22.06
CA ALA A 189 -12.12 -4.33 -21.68
C ALA A 189 -10.79 -5.10 -21.87
N ARG A 190 -10.12 -4.94 -23.02
CA ARG A 190 -8.78 -5.53 -23.24
C ARG A 190 -7.75 -5.03 -22.23
N ALA A 191 -7.69 -3.73 -21.96
CA ALA A 191 -6.74 -3.18 -21.01
C ALA A 191 -6.99 -3.65 -19.57
N ASP A 192 -8.27 -3.81 -19.16
CA ASP A 192 -8.66 -4.35 -17.86
C ASP A 192 -8.34 -5.85 -17.75
N ASP A 193 -8.54 -6.63 -18.82
CA ASP A 193 -8.15 -8.05 -18.92
C ASP A 193 -6.62 -8.21 -18.85
N GLU A 194 -5.86 -7.46 -19.67
CA GLU A 194 -4.38 -7.44 -19.68
C GLU A 194 -3.79 -7.04 -18.32
N LEU A 195 -4.36 -6.02 -17.68
CA LEU A 195 -3.95 -5.56 -16.36
C LEU A 195 -4.33 -6.53 -15.23
N THR A 196 -5.38 -7.35 -15.43
CA THR A 196 -5.74 -8.45 -14.51
C THR A 196 -4.79 -9.64 -14.68
N ALA A 197 -4.43 -9.99 -15.92
CA ALA A 197 -3.45 -11.04 -16.22
C ALA A 197 -2.06 -10.69 -15.65
N LEU A 198 -1.57 -9.47 -15.89
CA LEU A 198 -0.28 -8.99 -15.38
C LEU A 198 -0.22 -8.97 -13.85
N ARG A 199 -1.35 -8.72 -13.17
CA ARG A 199 -1.44 -8.84 -11.70
C ARG A 199 -1.32 -10.28 -11.23
N ALA A 200 -2.01 -11.22 -11.88
CA ALA A 200 -1.92 -12.64 -11.53
C ALA A 200 -0.50 -13.19 -11.75
N GLU A 201 0.14 -12.82 -12.86
CA GLU A 201 1.54 -13.15 -13.16
C GLU A 201 2.50 -12.59 -12.09
N ALA A 202 2.39 -11.30 -11.74
CA ALA A 202 3.19 -10.69 -10.69
C ALA A 202 2.93 -11.28 -9.28
N GLU A 203 1.70 -11.70 -8.98
CA GLU A 203 1.38 -12.41 -7.74
C GLU A 203 2.00 -13.82 -7.69
N GLU A 204 2.05 -14.54 -8.82
CA GLU A 204 2.74 -15.83 -8.94
C GLU A 204 4.28 -15.67 -8.87
N GLU A 205 4.87 -14.67 -9.52
CA GLU A 205 6.30 -14.34 -9.37
C GLU A 205 6.65 -14.04 -7.90
N VAL A 206 5.87 -13.21 -7.23
CA VAL A 206 6.09 -12.87 -5.82
C VAL A 206 5.88 -14.10 -4.91
N ALA A 207 4.93 -14.98 -5.21
CA ALA A 207 4.72 -16.23 -4.46
C ALA A 207 5.88 -17.21 -4.66
N THR A 208 6.35 -17.40 -5.89
CA THR A 208 7.47 -18.31 -6.21
C THR A 208 8.80 -17.80 -5.64
N LEU A 209 9.08 -16.49 -5.72
CA LEU A 209 10.24 -15.86 -5.09
C LEU A 209 10.22 -16.01 -3.56
N ARG A 210 9.06 -15.81 -2.91
CA ARG A 210 8.90 -16.06 -1.46
C ARG A 210 9.16 -17.53 -1.11
N ALA A 211 8.60 -18.46 -1.87
CA ALA A 211 8.80 -19.89 -1.66
C ALA A 211 10.25 -20.35 -1.95
N GLN A 212 10.99 -19.66 -2.82
CA GLN A 212 12.44 -19.86 -2.99
C GLN A 212 13.22 -19.33 -1.77
N ALA A 213 12.96 -18.08 -1.37
CA ALA A 213 13.64 -17.44 -0.23
C ALA A 213 13.40 -18.19 1.09
N GLU A 214 12.20 -18.71 1.33
CA GLU A 214 11.89 -19.51 2.52
C GLU A 214 12.60 -20.87 2.52
N ARG A 215 12.67 -21.55 1.36
CA ARG A 215 13.46 -22.79 1.22
C ARG A 215 14.95 -22.53 1.49
N GLU A 216 15.51 -21.45 0.95
CA GLU A 216 16.90 -21.08 1.16
C GLU A 216 17.19 -20.68 2.61
N ALA A 217 16.31 -19.90 3.25
CA ALA A 217 16.43 -19.56 4.66
C ALA A 217 16.35 -20.80 5.58
N ASN A 218 15.52 -21.79 5.24
CA ASN A 218 15.44 -23.06 5.96
C ASN A 218 16.64 -23.98 5.68
N ARG A 219 17.21 -23.97 4.47
CA ARG A 219 18.47 -24.65 4.13
C ARG A 219 19.61 -24.11 5.00
N ILE A 220 19.87 -22.80 4.95
CA ILE A 220 20.92 -22.12 5.72
C ILE A 220 20.73 -22.33 7.23
N ARG A 221 19.49 -22.28 7.73
CA ARG A 221 19.17 -22.57 9.15
C ARG A 221 19.48 -24.02 9.52
N THR A 222 19.27 -24.98 8.62
CA THR A 222 19.57 -26.40 8.88
C THR A 222 21.08 -26.63 8.89
N GLU A 223 21.80 -26.13 7.90
CA GLU A 223 23.27 -26.21 7.81
C GLU A 223 23.94 -25.56 9.03
N ALA A 224 23.52 -24.35 9.44
CA ALA A 224 24.05 -23.70 10.64
C ALA A 224 23.74 -24.48 11.95
N ASN A 225 22.59 -25.16 12.03
CA ASN A 225 22.28 -26.03 13.17
C ASN A 225 23.16 -27.30 13.17
N GLU A 226 23.45 -27.88 12.01
CA GLU A 226 24.34 -29.04 11.86
C GLU A 226 25.80 -28.68 12.18
N GLU A 227 26.28 -27.52 11.73
CA GLU A 227 27.60 -26.97 12.11
C GLU A 227 27.71 -26.76 13.63
N VAL A 228 26.71 -26.11 14.25
CA VAL A 228 26.68 -25.90 15.70
C VAL A 228 26.59 -27.22 16.47
N ALA A 229 25.85 -28.21 15.98
CA ALA A 229 25.79 -29.54 16.57
C ALA A 229 27.13 -30.29 16.45
N SER A 230 27.78 -30.21 15.28
CA SER A 230 29.10 -30.80 15.02
C SER A 230 30.18 -30.17 15.90
N LEU A 231 30.21 -28.84 16.01
CA LEU A 231 31.12 -28.09 16.88
C LEU A 231 30.92 -28.46 18.35
N ARG A 232 29.67 -28.48 18.83
CA ARG A 232 29.34 -28.94 20.20
C ARG A 232 29.78 -30.38 20.45
N ALA A 233 29.58 -31.28 19.48
CA ALA A 233 30.04 -32.67 19.59
C ALA A 233 31.58 -32.75 19.63
N SER A 234 32.28 -31.93 18.86
CA SER A 234 33.74 -31.85 18.89
C SER A 234 34.27 -31.37 20.25
N VAL A 235 33.76 -30.23 20.74
CA VAL A 235 34.13 -29.67 22.06
C VAL A 235 33.79 -30.65 23.20
N ASN A 236 32.65 -31.33 23.14
CA ASN A 236 32.30 -32.35 24.14
C ASN A 236 33.28 -33.55 24.13
N ARG A 237 33.74 -34.00 22.95
CA ARG A 237 34.80 -35.04 22.86
C ARG A 237 36.12 -34.52 23.43
N GLU A 238 36.51 -33.29 23.12
CA GLU A 238 37.75 -32.69 23.62
C GLU A 238 37.73 -32.53 25.14
N VAL A 239 36.65 -31.95 25.71
CA VAL A 239 36.43 -31.82 27.16
C VAL A 239 36.41 -33.20 27.84
N THR A 240 35.81 -34.22 27.20
CA THR A 240 35.85 -35.60 27.72
C THR A 240 37.27 -36.17 27.69
N SER A 241 38.05 -35.89 26.64
CA SER A 241 39.46 -36.31 26.55
C SER A 241 40.36 -35.62 27.58
N LEU A 242 40.12 -34.33 27.85
CA LEU A 242 40.81 -33.54 28.87
C LEU A 242 40.47 -34.04 30.28
N ARG A 243 39.17 -34.28 30.56
CA ARG A 243 38.73 -34.88 31.81
C ARG A 243 39.30 -36.28 32.01
N LYS A 244 39.35 -37.12 30.96
CA LYS A 244 39.97 -38.44 31.06
C LYS A 244 41.46 -38.34 31.33
N ARG A 245 42.23 -37.57 30.53
CA ARG A 245 43.67 -37.36 30.77
C ARG A 245 43.94 -36.85 32.19
N SER A 246 43.19 -35.85 32.64
CA SER A 246 43.32 -35.32 34.00
C SER A 246 42.88 -36.29 35.10
N ALA A 247 42.06 -37.30 34.81
CA ALA A 247 41.73 -38.39 35.74
C ALA A 247 42.80 -39.49 35.72
N ASP A 248 43.28 -39.88 34.54
CA ASP A 248 44.39 -40.83 34.34
C ASP A 248 45.69 -40.28 35.01
N GLU A 249 45.98 -38.99 34.84
CA GLU A 249 47.08 -38.24 35.49
C GLU A 249 46.94 -38.23 37.03
N ARG A 250 45.74 -37.97 37.57
CA ARG A 250 45.48 -38.04 39.01
C ARG A 250 45.65 -39.46 39.56
N ALA A 251 45.12 -40.46 38.87
CA ALA A 251 45.24 -41.86 39.28
C ALA A 251 46.69 -42.36 39.24
N ALA A 252 47.48 -41.90 38.27
CA ALA A 252 48.93 -42.14 38.23
C ALA A 252 49.64 -41.48 39.43
N ALA A 253 49.38 -40.19 39.69
CA ALA A 253 49.96 -39.48 40.82
C ALA A 253 49.53 -40.05 42.19
N GLU A 254 48.27 -40.51 42.33
CA GLU A 254 47.78 -41.20 43.52
C GLU A 254 48.46 -42.57 43.70
N THR A 255 48.67 -43.32 42.61
CA THR A 255 49.42 -44.59 42.63
C THR A 255 50.89 -44.37 43.00
N GLU A 256 51.52 -43.32 42.46
CA GLU A 256 52.89 -42.93 42.79
C GLU A 256 53.01 -42.50 44.26
N ALA A 257 52.16 -41.58 44.72
CA ALA A 257 52.11 -41.13 46.11
C ALA A 257 51.82 -42.28 47.09
N ARG A 258 50.93 -43.22 46.72
CA ARG A 258 50.69 -44.44 47.47
C ARG A 258 51.93 -45.34 47.51
N SER A 259 52.61 -45.55 46.39
CA SER A 259 53.84 -46.37 46.36
C SER A 259 54.97 -45.73 47.18
N ALA A 260 55.06 -44.40 47.21
CA ALA A 260 55.98 -43.64 48.04
C ALA A 260 55.61 -43.72 49.53
N ALA A 261 54.32 -43.67 49.87
CA ALA A 261 53.83 -43.89 51.23
C ALA A 261 54.08 -45.34 51.69
N GLU A 262 53.79 -46.35 50.87
CA GLU A 262 54.11 -47.76 51.14
C GLU A 262 55.63 -48.01 51.24
N HIS A 263 56.46 -47.25 50.53
CA HIS A 263 57.92 -47.26 50.71
C HIS A 263 58.34 -46.58 52.03
N MET A 264 57.74 -45.44 52.37
CA MET A 264 58.01 -44.71 53.60
C MET A 264 57.60 -45.51 54.84
N VAL A 265 56.43 -46.19 54.79
CA VAL A 265 55.96 -47.12 55.82
C VAL A 265 56.94 -48.27 55.97
N ARG A 266 57.31 -48.99 54.90
CA ARG A 266 58.36 -50.05 54.98
C ARG A 266 59.70 -49.55 55.50
N THR A 267 60.07 -48.30 55.22
CA THR A 267 61.29 -47.68 55.75
C THR A 267 61.16 -47.33 57.24
N ALA A 268 59.95 -46.97 57.70
CA ALA A 268 59.65 -46.71 59.11
C ALA A 268 59.54 -48.03 59.90
N GLU A 269 58.89 -49.05 59.35
CA GLU A 269 58.83 -50.42 59.88
C GLU A 269 60.24 -50.99 60.03
N ALA A 270 61.07 -50.98 58.98
CA ALA A 270 62.44 -51.48 59.07
C ALA A 270 63.31 -50.72 60.11
N ARG A 271 63.03 -49.44 60.35
CA ARG A 271 63.66 -48.64 61.42
C ARG A 271 63.07 -48.95 62.80
N ALA A 272 61.78 -49.26 62.90
CA ALA A 272 61.14 -49.73 64.12
C ALA A 272 61.69 -51.11 64.50
N ASP A 273 61.71 -52.07 63.58
CA ASP A 273 62.35 -53.38 63.75
C ASP A 273 63.81 -53.26 64.19
N GLU A 274 64.55 -52.26 63.67
CA GLU A 274 65.94 -52.01 64.06
C GLU A 274 66.04 -51.36 65.45
N ALA A 275 65.16 -50.41 65.77
CA ALA A 275 65.07 -49.81 67.10
C ALA A 275 64.65 -50.83 68.16
N GLU A 276 63.67 -51.69 67.86
CA GLU A 276 63.21 -52.80 68.71
C GLU A 276 64.29 -53.85 68.90
N ARG A 277 65.05 -54.22 67.86
CA ARG A 277 66.23 -55.10 68.04
C ARG A 277 67.31 -54.46 68.91
N ARG A 278 67.61 -53.17 68.71
CA ARG A 278 68.56 -52.44 69.58
C ARG A 278 68.04 -52.33 71.02
N LEU A 279 66.73 -52.20 71.22
CA LEU A 279 66.08 -52.21 72.53
C LEU A 279 66.17 -53.59 73.17
N ALA A 280 65.86 -54.66 72.43
CA ALA A 280 65.95 -56.04 72.89
C ALA A 280 67.39 -56.43 73.28
N GLU A 281 68.39 -56.07 72.46
CA GLU A 281 69.80 -56.24 72.82
C GLU A 281 70.22 -55.38 74.04
N ALA A 282 69.58 -54.23 74.25
CA ALA A 282 69.86 -53.38 75.40
C ALA A 282 69.20 -53.92 76.68
N THR A 283 67.99 -54.47 76.60
CA THR A 283 67.33 -55.16 77.72
C THR A 283 68.02 -56.48 78.04
N GLU A 284 68.45 -57.26 77.04
CA GLU A 284 69.23 -58.49 77.25
C GLU A 284 70.55 -58.18 77.99
N ARG A 285 71.30 -57.15 77.56
CA ARG A 285 72.50 -56.68 78.28
C ARG A 285 72.19 -56.13 79.67
N ALA A 286 71.02 -55.52 79.89
CA ALA A 286 70.60 -55.04 81.20
C ALA A 286 70.18 -56.19 82.14
N GLU A 287 69.55 -57.24 81.62
CA GLU A 287 69.20 -58.46 82.33
C GLU A 287 70.45 -59.30 82.65
N GLU A 288 71.42 -59.41 81.73
CA GLU A 288 72.75 -59.98 81.99
C GLU A 288 73.49 -59.19 83.08
N LEU A 289 73.49 -57.85 83.00
CA LEU A 289 74.11 -56.99 84.01
C LEU A 289 73.42 -57.12 85.38
N THR A 290 72.09 -57.22 85.41
CA THR A 290 71.31 -57.39 86.65
C THR A 290 71.55 -58.77 87.25
N SER A 291 71.44 -59.84 86.45
CA SER A 291 71.69 -61.22 86.86
C SER A 291 73.12 -61.46 87.36
N SER A 292 74.12 -60.87 86.69
CA SER A 292 75.51 -60.90 87.18
C SER A 292 75.69 -60.08 88.46
N SER A 293 75.10 -58.89 88.57
CA SER A 293 75.13 -58.08 89.79
C SER A 293 74.44 -58.76 90.98
N GLU A 294 73.28 -59.40 90.77
CA GLU A 294 72.59 -60.21 91.77
C GLU A 294 73.44 -61.42 92.18
N THR A 295 74.12 -62.06 91.22
CA THR A 295 75.04 -63.17 91.48
C THR A 295 76.27 -62.73 92.28
N GLU A 296 76.77 -61.51 92.09
CA GLU A 296 77.86 -60.95 92.91
C GLU A 296 77.39 -60.47 94.29
N ALA A 297 76.23 -59.81 94.37
CA ALA A 297 75.59 -59.47 95.64
C ALA A 297 75.31 -60.74 96.49
N ALA A 298 74.85 -61.83 95.86
CA ALA A 298 74.66 -63.11 96.52
C ALA A 298 75.98 -63.74 97.01
N LYS A 299 77.10 -63.57 96.30
CA LYS A 299 78.42 -63.99 96.81
C LYS A 299 78.83 -63.15 98.03
N ILE A 300 78.69 -61.83 97.95
CA ILE A 300 79.05 -60.89 99.03
C ILE A 300 78.22 -61.17 100.29
N VAL A 301 76.90 -61.33 100.17
CA VAL A 301 76.01 -61.62 101.31
C VAL A 301 76.29 -62.98 101.93
N ASN A 302 76.64 -64.00 101.15
CA ASN A 302 77.01 -65.31 101.71
C ASN A 302 78.41 -65.30 102.36
N ALA A 303 79.38 -64.57 101.80
CA ALA A 303 80.68 -64.38 102.43
C ALA A 303 80.55 -63.66 103.79
N ALA A 304 79.80 -62.55 103.84
CA ALA A 304 79.55 -61.81 105.08
C ALA A 304 78.80 -62.63 106.14
N ARG A 305 77.92 -63.56 105.73
CA ARG A 305 77.29 -64.53 106.65
C ARG A 305 78.30 -65.53 107.21
N GLN A 306 79.17 -66.07 106.35
CA GLN A 306 80.18 -67.06 106.74
C GLN A 306 81.21 -66.45 107.70
N GLU A 307 81.64 -65.21 107.44
CA GLU A 307 82.52 -64.42 108.32
C GLU A 307 81.84 -64.10 109.68
N ALA A 308 80.54 -63.79 109.68
CA ALA A 308 79.77 -63.60 110.92
C ALA A 308 79.58 -64.90 111.72
N GLU A 309 79.45 -66.06 111.06
CA GLU A 309 79.42 -67.37 111.72
C GLU A 309 80.78 -67.76 112.32
N GLU A 310 81.89 -67.42 111.66
CA GLU A 310 83.24 -67.60 112.23
C GLU A 310 83.46 -66.69 113.46
N MET A 311 83.08 -65.42 113.41
CA MET A 311 83.14 -64.52 114.59
C MET A 311 82.27 -65.00 115.76
N LEU A 312 81.08 -65.55 115.49
CA LEU A 312 80.21 -66.15 116.51
C LEU A 312 80.71 -67.52 117.01
N SER A 313 81.68 -68.13 116.33
CA SER A 313 82.36 -69.35 116.75
C SER A 313 83.53 -69.01 117.69
N THR A 314 84.42 -68.10 117.29
CA THR A 314 85.57 -67.67 118.11
C THR A 314 85.15 -67.01 119.42
N ALA A 315 84.16 -66.10 119.39
CA ALA A 315 83.64 -65.46 120.59
C ALA A 315 83.03 -66.46 121.60
N ARG A 316 82.46 -67.58 121.13
CA ARG A 316 81.98 -68.66 122.00
C ARG A 316 83.12 -69.51 122.58
N ALA A 317 84.15 -69.79 121.79
CA ALA A 317 85.34 -70.51 122.26
C ALA A 317 86.09 -69.72 123.35
N GLU A 318 86.24 -68.40 123.23
CA GLU A 318 86.84 -67.58 124.29
C GLU A 318 85.95 -67.48 125.53
N ALA A 319 84.64 -67.35 125.37
CA ALA A 319 83.71 -67.36 126.50
C ALA A 319 83.72 -68.69 127.27
N GLU A 320 84.01 -69.82 126.62
CA GLU A 320 84.20 -71.11 127.29
C GLU A 320 85.56 -71.22 127.97
N ARG A 321 86.64 -70.75 127.31
CA ARG A 321 88.00 -70.72 127.90
C ARG A 321 88.03 -69.93 129.21
N ILE A 322 87.45 -68.73 129.23
CA ILE A 322 87.37 -67.88 130.43
C ILE A 322 86.56 -68.57 131.55
N ARG A 323 85.53 -69.36 131.21
CA ARG A 323 84.77 -70.15 132.19
C ARG A 323 85.56 -71.33 132.77
N GLN A 324 86.46 -71.94 132.00
CA GLN A 324 87.31 -73.02 132.51
C GLN A 324 88.44 -72.47 133.39
N GLU A 325 89.14 -71.42 132.94
CA GLU A 325 90.19 -70.75 133.72
C GLU A 325 89.67 -70.30 135.10
N ALA A 326 88.51 -69.62 135.13
CA ALA A 326 87.87 -69.21 136.39
C ALA A 326 87.31 -70.36 137.26
N ALA A 327 87.16 -71.57 136.71
CA ALA A 327 86.72 -72.75 137.47
C ALA A 327 87.90 -73.52 138.09
N GLU A 328 89.08 -73.50 137.46
CA GLU A 328 90.28 -74.14 137.99
C GLU A 328 90.86 -73.34 139.17
N ASP A 329 90.94 -72.00 139.06
CA ASP A 329 91.31 -71.09 140.16
C ASP A 329 90.42 -71.28 141.42
N ALA A 330 89.13 -71.54 141.22
CA ALA A 330 88.17 -71.77 142.30
C ALA A 330 88.41 -73.10 143.05
N VAL A 331 89.01 -74.10 142.40
CA VAL A 331 89.35 -75.39 143.01
C VAL A 331 90.69 -75.31 143.76
N GLU A 332 91.69 -74.62 143.20
CA GLU A 332 92.98 -74.41 143.89
C GLU A 332 92.81 -73.59 145.18
N THR A 333 92.03 -72.51 145.13
CA THR A 333 91.76 -71.66 146.30
C THR A 333 90.96 -72.35 147.39
N THR A 334 90.03 -73.26 147.07
CA THR A 334 89.31 -74.05 148.08
C THR A 334 90.20 -75.12 148.72
N THR A 335 91.02 -75.82 147.93
CA THR A 335 91.94 -76.86 148.45
C THR A 335 92.95 -76.26 149.44
N SER A 336 93.53 -75.10 149.10
CA SER A 336 94.46 -74.35 149.97
C SER A 336 93.84 -73.90 151.31
N ALA A 337 92.53 -73.64 151.33
CA ALA A 337 91.81 -73.26 152.55
C ALA A 337 91.55 -74.44 153.50
N GLU A 338 91.30 -75.65 152.97
CA GLU A 338 91.02 -76.83 153.79
C GLU A 338 92.28 -77.34 154.54
N GLU A 339 93.46 -77.29 153.92
CA GLU A 339 94.73 -77.63 154.59
C GLU A 339 95.02 -76.70 155.79
N GLN A 340 94.67 -75.41 155.67
CA GLN A 340 94.83 -74.43 156.76
C GLN A 340 93.84 -74.66 157.92
N VAL A 341 92.67 -75.25 157.66
CA VAL A 341 91.72 -75.65 158.71
C VAL A 341 92.20 -76.88 159.47
N ALA A 342 92.78 -77.87 158.78
CA ALA A 342 93.29 -79.09 159.41
C ALA A 342 94.41 -78.79 160.44
N LEU A 343 95.37 -77.94 160.06
CA LEU A 343 96.52 -77.60 160.91
C LEU A 343 96.13 -76.78 162.17
N LEU A 344 95.00 -76.08 162.14
CA LEU A 344 94.43 -75.40 163.30
C LEU A 344 93.61 -76.33 164.23
N GLN A 345 93.21 -77.52 163.77
CA GLN A 345 92.55 -78.51 164.62
C GLN A 345 93.56 -79.28 165.49
N GLU A 346 94.75 -79.61 164.97
CA GLU A 346 95.80 -80.28 165.76
C GLU A 346 96.29 -79.39 166.93
N GLN A 347 96.40 -78.08 166.71
CA GLN A 347 96.70 -77.11 167.78
C GLN A 347 95.63 -77.03 168.87
N ARG A 348 94.39 -77.42 168.58
CA ARG A 348 93.27 -77.37 169.53
C ARG A 348 93.24 -78.54 170.50
N GLU A 349 93.68 -79.74 170.10
CA GLU A 349 93.67 -80.91 170.99
C GLU A 349 94.73 -80.82 172.09
N VAL A 350 95.93 -80.32 171.78
CA VAL A 350 96.99 -80.10 172.79
C VAL A 350 96.53 -79.10 173.86
N LEU A 351 95.85 -78.02 173.44
CA LEU A 351 95.29 -77.02 174.35
C LEU A 351 94.15 -77.56 175.24
N SER A 352 93.55 -78.71 174.89
CA SER A 352 92.49 -79.34 175.70
C SER A 352 93.02 -80.08 176.93
N SER A 353 94.32 -80.42 177.01
CA SER A 353 94.89 -81.10 178.19
C SER A 353 95.46 -80.15 179.25
N TYR A 354 95.72 -78.90 178.90
CA TYR A 354 96.30 -77.89 179.80
C TYR A 354 95.37 -77.47 180.97
N ILE A 355 94.06 -77.75 180.89
CA ILE A 355 93.06 -77.17 181.79
C ILE A 355 92.57 -78.15 182.89
N GLU A 356 92.77 -79.46 182.73
CA GLU A 356 92.33 -80.44 183.75
C GLU A 356 93.24 -80.39 185.00
N ASP A 357 94.58 -80.46 184.82
CA ASP A 357 95.55 -80.48 185.92
C ASP A 357 96.15 -79.12 186.32
N MET A 358 95.73 -78.02 185.68
CA MET A 358 95.87 -76.66 186.25
C MET A 358 95.03 -76.45 187.54
N ARG A 359 94.38 -77.52 188.05
CA ARG A 359 93.64 -77.58 189.31
C ARG A 359 94.27 -78.46 190.40
N ALA A 360 95.33 -79.22 190.11
CA ALA A 360 95.88 -80.23 191.02
C ALA A 360 97.16 -79.80 191.77
N LEU A 361 97.10 -78.62 192.41
CA LEU A 361 98.12 -77.92 193.22
C LEU A 361 99.11 -77.05 192.41
N LEU A 362 99.55 -75.86 192.87
CA LEU A 362 99.88 -75.37 194.23
C LEU A 362 101.17 -75.97 194.83
N ALA A 363 102.17 -76.28 194.01
CA ALA A 363 103.54 -76.49 194.48
C ALA A 363 104.62 -76.06 193.46
N SER A 364 105.14 -74.84 193.61
CA SER A 364 106.33 -74.29 192.90
C SER A 364 106.18 -74.04 191.39
N ASP A 365 106.95 -73.15 190.74
CA ASP A 365 107.58 -71.89 191.17
C ASP A 365 108.07 -71.10 189.93
N SER A 366 108.54 -69.86 190.13
CA SER A 366 109.60 -69.21 189.36
C SER A 366 109.41 -68.98 187.84
N SER A 367 108.88 -67.79 187.55
CA SER A 367 109.62 -66.69 186.87
C SER A 367 109.96 -66.75 185.36
N ALA A 368 109.91 -65.54 184.75
CA ALA A 368 110.76 -65.06 183.66
C ALA A 368 110.60 -65.73 182.25
N SER A 369 110.92 -65.09 181.12
CA SER A 369 111.04 -63.66 180.75
C SER A 369 111.26 -63.58 179.21
N ILE A 370 111.41 -62.36 178.66
CA ILE A 370 111.94 -62.06 177.29
C ILE A 370 110.96 -62.37 176.13
N ALA A 371 111.06 -61.77 174.93
CA ALA A 371 110.79 -60.37 174.55
C ALA A 371 110.78 -60.21 173.00
N VAL A 372 110.43 -59.01 172.51
CA VAL A 372 110.79 -58.42 171.19
C VAL A 372 110.04 -58.89 169.90
N SER A 373 109.50 -57.89 169.19
CA SER A 373 109.36 -57.72 167.71
C SER A 373 108.10 -58.11 166.90
N THR A 374 107.76 -57.16 166.02
CA THR A 374 107.25 -57.24 164.62
C THR A 374 105.79 -57.55 164.22
N ILE A 375 105.34 -56.76 163.23
CA ILE A 375 104.29 -56.99 162.20
C ILE A 375 102.84 -57.18 162.69
N VAL A 376 102.03 -56.11 162.61
CA VAL A 376 100.54 -56.12 162.71
C VAL A 376 99.95 -55.01 161.82
N ALA A 377 98.73 -55.24 161.31
CA ALA A 377 97.89 -54.46 160.36
C ALA A 377 98.15 -54.82 158.87
N ASN A 378 97.29 -55.56 158.16
CA ASN A 378 95.83 -55.49 157.93
C ASN A 378 95.38 -54.18 157.24
N ALA A 379 94.64 -54.19 156.11
CA ALA A 379 94.23 -55.29 155.22
C ALA A 379 93.85 -54.74 153.81
N ALA A 380 93.41 -55.63 152.91
CA ALA A 380 92.98 -55.40 151.52
C ALA A 380 94.11 -55.15 150.47
N ALA A 381 94.44 -56.22 149.72
CA ALA A 381 95.20 -56.18 148.46
C ALA A 381 94.27 -55.71 147.31
N ASN A 382 94.69 -54.85 146.37
CA ASN A 382 95.69 -55.00 145.28
C ASN A 382 95.25 -55.93 144.13
N ALA A 383 95.48 -55.44 142.89
CA ALA A 383 95.21 -56.07 141.58
C ALA A 383 93.73 -56.13 141.10
N ALA A 384 93.25 -54.99 140.60
CA ALA A 384 92.16 -54.88 139.61
C ALA A 384 92.43 -53.62 138.74
N GLU A 385 92.60 -53.80 137.43
CA GLU A 385 91.63 -53.47 136.36
C GLU A 385 91.66 -52.00 135.90
N ASP A 386 92.47 -51.73 134.86
CA ASP A 386 92.41 -50.48 134.08
C ASP A 386 91.22 -50.51 133.11
N ALA A 387 90.16 -49.74 133.40
CA ALA A 387 88.96 -49.66 132.57
C ALA A 387 88.33 -48.25 132.55
N ASP A 388 88.89 -47.37 131.71
CA ASP A 388 88.18 -46.24 131.07
C ASP A 388 89.07 -45.71 129.92
N GLY A 389 88.59 -45.04 128.86
CA GLY A 389 87.24 -44.52 128.65
C GLY A 389 87.25 -43.18 127.93
N ALA A 390 88.03 -43.04 126.84
CA ALA A 390 88.28 -41.74 126.20
C ALA A 390 88.07 -41.77 124.67
N PHE A 391 86.87 -41.36 124.27
CA PHE A 391 86.47 -41.03 122.90
C PHE A 391 87.39 -39.98 122.26
N THR A 392 88.05 -40.31 121.13
CA THR A 392 88.85 -39.33 120.35
C THR A 392 88.64 -39.45 118.83
N ALA A 393 87.84 -38.55 118.28
CA ALA A 393 88.01 -38.02 116.92
C ALA A 393 89.25 -37.09 116.87
N PRO A 394 89.75 -36.57 115.71
CA PRO A 394 89.12 -36.59 114.38
C PRO A 394 90.01 -36.87 113.15
N ALA A 395 89.37 -37.34 112.08
CA ALA A 395 89.65 -37.02 110.67
C ALA A 395 88.28 -37.15 109.93
N ALA A 396 87.83 -36.27 109.02
CA ALA A 396 88.49 -35.58 107.91
C ALA A 396 88.86 -36.52 106.74
N ASP A 397 87.89 -36.83 105.87
CA ASP A 397 87.88 -36.35 104.48
C ASP A 397 86.44 -36.38 103.90
N SER A 398 86.32 -36.24 102.58
CA SER A 398 85.19 -35.82 101.75
C SER A 398 84.24 -36.92 101.24
N ALA A 399 83.18 -36.45 100.53
CA ALA A 399 82.28 -37.15 99.59
C ALA A 399 80.91 -37.67 100.08
N ALA A 400 79.86 -36.95 99.66
CA ALA A 400 78.46 -37.35 99.36
C ALA A 400 77.89 -36.18 98.50
N GLU A 401 77.20 -36.36 97.37
CA GLU A 401 75.87 -36.98 97.16
C GLU A 401 74.75 -36.20 97.87
N LEU A 402 73.92 -35.43 97.13
CA LEU A 402 72.76 -35.83 96.30
C LEU A 402 71.52 -36.17 97.16
N GLU A 403 70.55 -35.26 97.22
CA GLU A 403 69.18 -35.39 96.66
C GLU A 403 68.30 -34.16 97.01
N GLU A 404 67.15 -34.02 96.33
CA GLU A 404 65.92 -33.28 96.75
C GLU A 404 65.99 -31.72 96.97
N ASP A 405 64.93 -30.91 96.79
CA ASP A 405 63.55 -31.09 96.25
C ASP A 405 62.92 -29.72 95.80
N THR A 406 61.66 -29.72 95.35
CA THR A 406 60.70 -28.62 95.09
C THR A 406 60.91 -27.78 93.81
N GLU A 407 59.96 -27.50 92.89
CA GLU A 407 58.47 -27.35 92.84
C GLU A 407 57.96 -25.88 93.00
N THR A 408 56.86 -25.54 92.28
CA THR A 408 56.19 -24.21 92.12
C THR A 408 56.96 -23.19 91.22
N THR A 409 56.40 -22.18 90.53
CA THR A 409 55.05 -21.73 90.04
C THR A 409 55.31 -20.52 89.08
N ASP A 410 54.48 -20.05 88.14
CA ASP A 410 53.31 -20.52 87.35
C ASP A 410 52.94 -19.38 86.34
N ASP A 411 51.77 -19.46 85.67
CA ASP A 411 50.96 -18.37 85.06
C ASP A 411 51.19 -17.96 83.58
N SER A 412 50.22 -18.38 82.74
CA SER A 412 49.45 -17.60 81.73
C SER A 412 50.12 -16.59 80.78
N ALA A 413 49.86 -16.76 79.46
CA ALA A 413 48.91 -15.88 78.74
C ALA A 413 48.62 -16.37 77.31
N ALA A 414 47.40 -16.09 76.82
CA ALA A 414 46.92 -16.47 75.48
C ALA A 414 47.32 -15.49 74.37
N THR A 415 47.34 -15.96 73.11
CA THR A 415 46.61 -15.26 72.03
C THR A 415 46.31 -16.16 70.83
N SER A 416 45.24 -15.82 70.11
CA SER A 416 44.78 -16.45 68.86
C SER A 416 45.42 -15.79 67.63
N GLY A 417 45.67 -16.56 66.57
CA GLY A 417 46.09 -16.05 65.25
C GLY A 417 45.80 -17.06 64.15
N GLU A 418 44.70 -16.85 63.42
CA GLU A 418 44.22 -17.73 62.35
C GLU A 418 44.45 -17.05 60.99
N GLU A 419 45.34 -17.61 60.17
CA GLU A 419 45.51 -17.17 58.77
C GLU A 419 45.92 -18.38 57.91
N ALA A 420 45.15 -18.66 56.85
CA ALA A 420 45.30 -19.84 56.00
C ALA A 420 45.23 -19.46 54.51
N VAL A 421 45.92 -20.26 53.68
CA VAL A 421 46.00 -20.15 52.22
C VAL A 421 45.82 -21.54 51.61
#